data_AF-A0A158CTH8-F1
#
_entry.id   AF-A0A158CTH8-F1
#
_cell.length_a   1.000
_cell.length_b   1.000
_cell.length_c   1.000
_cell.angle_alpha   90.00
_cell.angle_beta   90.00
_cell.angle_gamma   90.00
#
_symmetry.space_group_name_H-M   'P 1'
#
loop_
_entity.id
_entity.type
_entity.pdbx_description
1 polymer ?
#
loop_
_entity_poly.entity_id
_entity_poly.type
_entity_poly.pdbx_seq_one_letter_code
_entity_poly.pdbx_strand_id
1 'polypeptide(L)' 'MPQTVTIGKSGANLAALEAINDYRETPVKIRQSKYLNNLVEQDHRAIKRRTRPMLGFKTFRCARILLAGIEIMRMAAEG' A
#
# COMPACT_ATOMS: atom_id res chain seq x y z
N MET A 1 10.84 12.42 22.07
CA MET A 1 10.50 12.43 20.63
C MET A 1 11.19 11.27 19.92
N PRO A 2 10.65 10.70 18.82
CA PRO A 2 11.24 9.54 18.15
C PRO A 2 12.60 9.89 17.53
N GLN A 3 13.58 9.02 17.73
CA GLN A 3 14.94 9.17 17.20
C GLN A 3 15.06 8.70 15.73
N THR A 4 14.13 7.87 15.27
CA THR A 4 14.14 7.30 13.91
C THR A 4 12.71 7.22 13.38
N VAL A 5 12.54 7.59 12.11
CA VAL A 5 11.26 7.48 11.39
C VAL A 5 11.49 6.66 10.13
N THR A 6 10.66 5.63 9.93
CA THR A 6 10.66 4.83 8.70
C THR A 6 9.58 5.36 7.77
N ILE A 7 9.95 5.71 6.54
CA ILE A 7 9.02 6.16 5.51
C ILE A 7 9.02 5.21 4.31
N GLY A 8 7.89 5.18 3.60
CA GLY A 8 7.78 4.55 2.28
C GLY A 8 8.47 5.37 1.19
N LYS A 9 8.27 5.00 -0.07
CA LYS A 9 8.92 5.65 -1.24
C LYS A 9 8.38 7.06 -1.59
N SER A 10 7.56 7.67 -0.75
CA SER A 10 6.98 8.99 -1.03
C SER A 10 8.05 10.08 -0.96
N GLY A 11 8.34 10.72 -2.09
CA GLY A 11 9.26 11.86 -2.13
C GLY A 11 8.77 13.06 -1.32
N ALA A 12 7.45 13.29 -1.26
CA ALA A 12 6.86 14.34 -0.45
C ALA A 12 7.11 14.13 1.06
N ASN A 13 7.08 12.87 1.52
CA ASN A 13 7.32 12.56 2.93
C ASN A 13 8.79 12.77 3.32
N LEU A 14 9.71 12.48 2.39
CA LEU A 14 11.13 12.74 2.59
C LEU A 14 11.40 14.24 2.69
N ALA A 15 10.93 15.02 1.71
CA ALA A 15 11.09 16.48 1.70
C ALA A 15 10.48 17.14 2.95
N ALA A 16 9.32 16.67 3.40
CA ALA A 16 8.71 17.17 4.63
C ALA A 16 9.55 16.87 5.88
N LEU A 17 10.13 15.67 5.98
CA LEU A 17 10.98 15.30 7.12
C LEU A 17 12.35 16.00 7.08
N GLU A 18 12.90 16.25 5.88
CA GLU A 18 14.11 17.06 5.70
C GLU A 18 13.87 18.50 6.15
N ALA A 19 12.79 19.13 5.68
CA ALA A 19 12.41 20.47 6.12
C ALA A 19 12.19 20.54 7.65
N ILE A 20 11.61 19.50 8.27
CA ILE A 20 11.47 19.43 9.73
C ILE A 20 12.83 19.30 10.44
N ASN A 21 13.78 18.57 9.85
CA ASN A 21 15.11 18.43 10.41
C ASN A 21 15.92 19.73 10.35
N ASP A 22 15.69 20.59 9.34
CA ASP A 22 16.36 21.89 9.22
C ASP A 22 16.07 22.84 10.40
N TYR A 23 14.92 22.70 11.05
CA TYR A 23 14.51 23.52 12.21
C TYR A 23 14.73 22.82 13.56
N ARG A 24 15.34 21.62 13.60
CA ARG A 24 15.56 20.87 14.85
C ARG A 24 17.03 20.80 15.21
N GLU A 25 17.35 21.07 16.48
CA GLU A 25 18.70 20.87 17.03
C GLU A 25 19.16 19.41 16.97
N THR A 26 18.22 18.46 17.10
CA THR A 26 18.49 17.02 17.01
C THR A 26 17.74 16.42 15.81
N PRO A 27 18.43 16.19 14.68
CA PRO A 27 17.83 15.61 13.49
C PRO A 27 17.31 14.20 13.77
N VAL A 28 16.16 13.87 13.20
CA VAL A 28 15.61 12.51 13.23
C VAL A 28 16.22 11.71 12.09
N LYS A 29 16.65 10.47 12.40
CA LYS A 29 17.15 9.56 11.38
C LYS A 29 16.00 9.07 10.50
N ILE A 30 16.02 9.43 9.23
CA ILE A 30 15.03 8.99 8.24
C ILE A 30 15.53 7.69 7.61
N ARG A 31 14.70 6.66 7.60
CA ARG A 31 15.01 5.36 6.96
C ARG A 31 13.96 5.01 5.93
N GLN A 32 14.40 4.51 4.78
CA GLN A 32 13.53 3.88 3.80
C GLN A 32 13.77 2.37 3.84
N SER A 33 12.76 1.60 4.26
CA SER A 33 12.84 0.14 4.25
C SER A 33 12.14 -0.41 3.02
N LYS A 34 12.92 -0.73 1.98
CA LYS A 34 12.40 -1.32 0.74
C LYS A 34 11.65 -2.63 1.00
N TYR A 35 12.15 -3.46 1.92
CA TYR A 35 11.55 -4.75 2.26
C TYR A 35 10.17 -4.58 2.90
N LEU A 36 10.07 -3.76 3.96
CA LEU A 36 8.79 -3.50 4.64
C LEU A 36 7.80 -2.81 3.71
N ASN A 37 8.27 -1.89 2.87
CA ASN A 37 7.44 -1.26 1.86
C ASN A 37 6.91 -2.29 0.85
N ASN A 38 7.74 -3.22 0.38
CA ASN A 38 7.30 -4.26 -0.55
C ASN A 38 6.25 -5.20 0.08
N LEU A 39 6.41 -5.54 1.37
CA LEU A 39 5.45 -6.39 2.10
C LEU A 39 4.07 -5.72 2.20
N VAL A 40 4.04 -4.45 2.62
CA VAL A 40 2.79 -3.68 2.73
C VAL A 40 2.15 -3.45 1.35
N GLU A 41 2.95 -3.13 0.33
CA GLU A 41 2.43 -2.96 -1.03
C GLU A 41 1.91 -4.27 -1.64
N GLN A 42 2.48 -5.42 -1.27
CA GLN A 42 2.01 -6.73 -1.71
C GLN A 42 0.64 -7.06 -1.10
N ASP A 43 0.47 -6.82 0.20
CA ASP A 43 -0.81 -7.01 0.88
C ASP A 43 -1.91 -6.13 0.26
N HIS A 44 -1.63 -4.85 0.07
CA HIS A 44 -2.54 -3.92 -0.60
C HIS A 44 -2.87 -4.31 -2.04
N ARG A 45 -1.94 -4.98 -2.75
CA ARG A 45 -2.16 -5.41 -4.14
C ARG A 45 -3.28 -6.44 -4.25
N ALA A 46 -3.43 -7.33 -3.26
CA ALA A 46 -4.51 -8.31 -3.24
C ALA A 46 -5.89 -7.62 -3.15
N ILE A 47 -6.03 -6.66 -2.22
CA ILE A 47 -7.25 -5.88 -2.04
C ILE A 47 -7.55 -5.06 -3.30
N LYS A 48 -6.57 -4.32 -3.82
CA LYS A 48 -6.72 -3.50 -5.04
C LYS A 48 -7.10 -4.34 -6.27
N ARG A 49 -6.57 -5.56 -6.40
CA ARG A 49 -6.92 -6.47 -7.52
C ARG A 49 -8.39 -6.87 -7.47
N ARG A 50 -8.94 -7.09 -6.27
CA ARG A 50 -10.37 -7.39 -6.09
C ARG A 50 -11.24 -6.17 -6.38
N THR A 51 -10.86 -4.99 -5.87
CA THR A 51 -11.70 -3.79 -5.91
C THR A 51 -11.64 -2.99 -7.22
N ARG A 52 -10.51 -2.97 -7.94
CA ARG A 52 -10.35 -2.24 -9.22
C ARG A 52 -11.43 -2.55 -10.26
N PRO A 53 -11.77 -3.82 -10.56
CA PRO A 53 -12.83 -4.09 -11.53
C PRO A 53 -14.21 -3.67 -11.02
N MET A 54 -14.40 -3.51 -9.71
CA MET A 54 -15.68 -3.08 -9.12
C MET A 54 -16.02 -1.62 -9.39
N LEU A 55 -15.00 -0.77 -9.57
CA LEU A 55 -15.19 0.66 -9.82
C LEU A 55 -15.90 0.97 -11.16
N GLY A 56 -15.96 0.00 -12.08
CA GLY A 56 -16.63 0.14 -13.38
C GLY A 56 -18.01 -0.51 -13.47
N PHE A 57 -18.49 -1.18 -12.41
CA PHE A 57 -19.77 -1.90 -12.49
C PHE A 57 -20.95 -0.96 -12.31
N LYS A 58 -21.82 -0.93 -13.32
CA LYS A 58 -23.10 -0.21 -13.27
C LYS A 58 -24.16 -0.92 -12.40
N THR A 59 -23.94 -2.20 -12.03
CA THR A 59 -24.90 -2.99 -11.23
C THR A 59 -24.20 -3.98 -10.27
N PHE A 60 -24.85 -4.28 -9.13
CA PHE A 60 -24.39 -5.26 -8.15
C PHE A 60 -24.31 -6.70 -8.70
N ARG A 61 -25.14 -7.03 -9.70
CA ARG A 61 -25.13 -8.36 -10.34
C ARG A 61 -23.79 -8.64 -11.02
N CYS A 62 -23.24 -7.66 -11.75
CA CYS A 62 -21.94 -7.79 -12.40
C CYS A 62 -20.81 -7.94 -11.37
N ALA A 63 -20.85 -7.17 -10.28
CA ALA A 63 -19.87 -7.27 -9.19
C ALA A 63 -19.84 -8.67 -8.56
N ARG A 64 -21.03 -9.26 -8.31
CA ARG A 64 -21.16 -10.60 -7.73
C ARG A 64 -20.59 -11.71 -8.62
N ILE A 65 -20.86 -11.66 -9.93
CA ILE A 65 -20.33 -12.65 -10.89
C ILE A 65 -18.80 -12.61 -10.92
N LEU A 66 -18.22 -11.40 -10.93
CA LEU A 66 -16.78 -11.24 -10.98
C LEU A 66 -16.08 -11.68 -9.69
N LEU A 67 -16.69 -11.39 -8.53
CA LEU A 67 -16.20 -11.87 -7.24
C LEU A 67 -16.15 -13.40 -7.18
N ALA A 68 -17.22 -14.08 -7.62
CA ALA A 68 -17.26 -15.53 -7.68
C ALA A 68 -16.16 -16.09 -8.61
N GLY A 69 -15.94 -15.48 -9.77
CA GLY A 69 -14.87 -15.87 -10.69
C GLY A 69 -13.47 -15.71 -10.07
N ILE A 70 -13.23 -14.62 -9.32
CA ILE A 70 -11.96 -14.41 -8.61
C ILE A 70 -11.73 -15.47 -7.53
N GLU A 71 -12.76 -15.83 -6.77
CA GLU A 71 -12.67 -16.86 -5.71
C GLU A 71 -12.42 -18.24 -6.28
N ILE A 72 -13.09 -18.62 -7.37
CA ILE A 72 -12.86 -19.90 -8.07
C ILE A 72 -11.40 -19.99 -8.54
N MET A 73 -10.88 -18.94 -9.18
CA MET A 73 -9.47 -18.91 -9.62
C MET A 73 -8.49 -18.99 -8.45
N ARG A 74 -8.82 -18.38 -7.30
CA ARG A 74 -7.98 -18.49 -6.10
C ARG A 74 -7.95 -19.92 -5.56
N MET A 75 -9.10 -20.55 -5.42
CA MET A 75 -9.22 -21.94 -4.95
C MET A 75 -8.48 -22.92 -5.87
N ALA A 76 -8.52 -22.70 -7.19
CA ALA A 76 -7.81 -23.54 -8.16
C ALA A 76 -6.28 -23.33 -8.14
N ALA A 77 -5.79 -22.17 -7.70
CA ALA A 77 -4.36 -21.87 -7.61
C ALA A 77 -3.73 -22.26 -6.25
N GLU A 78 -4.58 -22.48 -5.24
CA GLU A 78 -4.18 -22.92 -3.88
C GLU A 78 -4.29 -24.45 -3.71
N GLY A 79 -4.76 -25.17 -4.74
CA GLY A 79 -4.86 -26.63 -4.79
C GLY A 79 -3.61 -27.31 -5.37
#